data_AF-A0AAE3DDJ0-F1
#
_entry.id   AF-A0AAE3DDJ0-F1
#
_cell.length_a   1.000
_cell.length_b   1.000
_cell.length_c   1.000
_cell.angle_alpha   90.00
_cell.angle_beta   90.00
_cell.angle_gamma   90.00
#
_symmetry.space_group_name_H-M   'P 1'
#
loop_
_entity.id
_entity.type
_entity.pdbx_description
1 polymer ?
#
loop_
_entity_poly.entity_id
_entity_poly.type
_entity_poly.pdbx_seq_one_letter_code
_entity_poly.pdbx_strand_id
1 'polypeptide(L)'
;MSAEAVTQYMSLFDTLIEGETPEPGCSYQRYVNTKEYLSYVAETIRHFGYTRASDEGISTATRALDFYDAAHGRAITKEYLQDLLDKMRSVNFDIDSDLTVKLVSDALDWVSEQEENSNYIHNLKTACSLEYVKGNFGLYASLFPAYDRGLERTAKRKAVLDIEQSSEYVGEISDRITVKVQSVKCVTSWETDFGVTHIYKIIGADGNVYTWKTGKYIDDTVDEMSITGTVKAHTEFRGIKQTELTRCRVAA
;
A
#
# COMPACT_ATOMS: atom_id res chain seq x y z
N MET A 1 27.47 9.17 -26.68
CA MET A 1 26.04 9.04 -27.03
C MET A 1 25.51 7.88 -26.19
N SER A 2 24.51 8.09 -25.33
CA SER A 2 23.98 7.00 -24.47
C SER A 2 23.20 6.00 -25.31
N ALA A 3 23.06 4.76 -24.83
CA ALA A 3 22.24 3.73 -25.51
C ALA A 3 20.81 4.22 -25.75
N GLU A 4 20.26 4.99 -24.81
CA GLU A 4 18.96 5.64 -24.90
C GLU A 4 18.88 6.67 -26.03
N ALA A 5 19.92 7.51 -26.18
CA ALA A 5 19.98 8.48 -27.26
C ALA A 5 20.08 7.79 -28.63
N VAL A 6 20.77 6.63 -28.71
CA VAL A 6 20.86 5.82 -29.92
C VAL A 6 19.51 5.16 -30.23
N THR A 7 18.80 4.60 -29.25
CA THR A 7 17.46 4.02 -29.45
C THR A 7 16.42 5.09 -29.83
N GLN A 8 16.50 6.28 -29.22
CA GLN A 8 15.66 7.42 -29.57
C GLN A 8 15.90 7.89 -31.00
N TYR A 9 17.16 7.91 -31.42
CA TYR A 9 17.54 8.19 -32.80
C TYR A 9 17.03 7.09 -33.74
N MET A 10 17.23 5.81 -33.41
CA MET A 10 16.77 4.69 -34.23
C MET A 10 15.24 4.65 -34.41
N SER A 11 14.45 4.93 -33.37
CA SER A 11 12.99 5.04 -33.49
C SER A 11 12.55 6.17 -34.42
N LEU A 12 13.28 7.28 -34.44
CA LEU A 12 13.05 8.39 -35.39
C LEU A 12 13.43 8.00 -36.83
N PHE A 13 14.37 7.08 -36.99
CA PHE A 13 14.81 6.58 -38.30
C PHE A 13 13.96 5.44 -38.84
N ASP A 14 13.38 4.61 -37.99
CA ASP A 14 12.42 3.58 -38.43
C ASP A 14 11.22 4.24 -39.15
N THR A 15 10.75 5.39 -38.65
CA THR A 15 9.72 6.21 -39.34
C THR A 15 10.19 6.81 -40.68
N LEU A 16 11.51 6.97 -40.89
CA LEU A 16 12.09 7.46 -42.15
C LEU A 16 12.31 6.34 -43.18
N ILE A 17 12.61 5.11 -42.73
CA ILE A 17 12.84 3.93 -43.58
C ILE A 17 11.53 3.46 -44.23
N GLU A 18 10.39 3.64 -43.55
CA GLU A 18 9.06 3.29 -44.07
C GLU A 18 8.54 4.27 -45.14
N GLY A 19 9.22 5.39 -45.38
CA GLY A 19 8.94 6.30 -46.50
C GLY A 19 7.67 7.16 -46.33
N GLU A 20 7.15 7.27 -45.11
CA GLU A 20 5.97 8.10 -44.82
C GLU A 20 6.38 9.54 -44.48
N THR A 21 5.67 10.52 -45.03
CA THR A 21 5.81 11.94 -44.64
C THR A 21 5.57 12.08 -43.13
N PRO A 22 6.46 12.73 -42.34
CA PRO A 22 6.20 12.92 -40.92
C PRO A 22 4.94 13.75 -40.72
N GLU A 23 3.86 13.11 -40.25
CA GLU A 23 2.59 13.78 -40.00
C GLU A 23 2.75 14.86 -38.90
N PRO A 24 2.10 16.03 -39.04
CA PRO A 24 2.00 17.01 -37.96
C PRO A 24 1.21 16.38 -36.81
N GLY A 25 1.89 16.00 -35.73
CA GLY A 25 1.28 15.26 -34.62
C GLY A 25 2.05 14.02 -34.16
N CYS A 26 3.30 13.85 -34.60
CA CYS A 26 4.19 12.74 -34.23
C CYS A 26 4.15 12.43 -32.71
N SER A 27 3.38 11.42 -32.33
CA SER A 27 3.40 10.85 -30.99
C SER A 27 4.58 9.89 -30.92
N TYR A 28 5.69 10.31 -30.31
CA TYR A 28 6.82 9.41 -30.09
C TYR A 28 6.63 8.68 -28.76
N GLN A 29 6.96 7.39 -28.74
CA GLN A 29 6.92 6.61 -27.52
C GLN A 29 8.10 6.99 -26.62
N ARG A 30 7.80 7.50 -25.43
CA ARG A 30 8.80 7.82 -24.41
C ARG A 30 9.30 6.53 -23.77
N TYR A 31 10.61 6.33 -23.80
CA TYR A 31 11.30 5.29 -23.05
C TYR A 31 12.18 5.95 -22.00
N VAL A 32 11.93 5.61 -20.74
CA VAL A 32 12.62 6.16 -19.58
C VAL A 32 13.05 5.00 -18.70
N ASN A 33 14.26 5.00 -18.16
CA ASN A 33 14.71 3.95 -17.25
C ASN A 33 13.77 3.86 -16.03
N THR A 34 13.25 2.66 -15.74
CA THR A 34 12.24 2.45 -14.69
C THR A 34 12.76 2.83 -13.31
N LYS A 35 13.99 2.41 -12.95
CA LYS A 35 14.55 2.67 -11.62
C LYS A 35 14.85 4.15 -11.42
N GLU A 36 15.42 4.79 -12.44
CA GLU A 36 15.68 6.21 -12.39
C GLU A 36 14.38 7.01 -12.26
N TYR A 37 13.37 6.73 -13.11
CA TYR A 37 12.08 7.40 -13.01
C TYR A 37 11.41 7.20 -11.66
N LEU A 38 11.45 5.99 -11.09
CA LEU A 38 10.93 5.74 -9.74
C LEU A 38 11.69 6.57 -8.67
N SER A 39 12.98 6.85 -8.87
CA SER A 39 13.75 7.73 -7.99
C SER A 39 13.27 9.19 -8.07
N TYR A 40 12.98 9.69 -9.28
CA TYR A 40 12.33 10.98 -9.47
C TYR A 40 10.94 11.05 -8.83
N VAL A 41 10.15 9.97 -8.94
CA VAL A 41 8.84 9.88 -8.28
C VAL A 41 8.99 9.92 -6.76
N ALA A 42 9.88 9.11 -6.19
CA ALA A 42 10.13 9.05 -4.75
C ALA A 42 10.51 10.42 -4.19
N GLU A 43 11.46 11.10 -4.82
CA GLU A 43 11.87 12.45 -4.43
C GLU A 43 10.74 13.48 -4.60
N THR A 44 9.94 13.35 -5.66
CA THR A 44 8.77 14.22 -5.86
C THR A 44 7.75 14.04 -4.74
N ILE A 45 7.48 12.80 -4.32
CA ILE A 45 6.57 12.52 -3.19
C ILE A 45 7.15 13.05 -1.89
N ARG A 46 8.46 12.90 -1.66
CA ARG A 46 9.14 13.37 -0.45
C ARG A 46 9.00 14.88 -0.25
N HIS A 47 9.12 15.66 -1.33
CA HIS A 47 9.10 17.12 -1.24
C HIS A 47 7.71 17.74 -1.43
N PHE A 48 6.84 17.11 -2.20
CA PHE A 48 5.58 17.72 -2.63
C PHE A 48 4.33 16.89 -2.31
N GLY A 49 4.50 15.70 -1.74
CA GLY A 49 3.42 14.77 -1.51
C GLY A 49 2.96 14.03 -2.76
N TYR A 50 2.05 13.08 -2.56
CA TYR A 50 1.44 12.31 -3.64
C TYR A 50 0.12 12.96 -4.10
N THR A 51 -0.02 13.17 -5.41
CA THR A 51 -1.21 13.73 -6.06
C THR A 51 -1.59 12.85 -7.25
N ARG A 52 -2.83 12.35 -7.28
CA ARG A 52 -3.31 11.51 -8.39
C ARG A 52 -3.58 12.37 -9.63
N ALA A 53 -3.60 11.72 -10.79
CA ALA A 53 -3.98 12.38 -12.04
C ALA A 53 -5.43 12.90 -12.05
N SER A 54 -6.30 12.35 -11.20
CA SER A 54 -7.70 12.78 -11.04
C SER A 54 -7.87 13.98 -10.11
N ASP A 55 -6.86 14.31 -9.32
CA ASP A 55 -6.97 15.32 -8.27
C ASP A 55 -6.62 16.71 -8.84
N GLU A 56 -7.05 17.77 -8.15
CA GLU A 56 -6.72 19.14 -8.57
C GLU A 56 -5.21 19.40 -8.46
N GLY A 57 -4.64 19.97 -9.53
CA GLY A 57 -3.23 20.34 -9.59
C GLY A 57 -2.40 19.45 -10.52
N ILE A 58 -1.08 19.48 -10.33
CA ILE A 58 -0.13 18.71 -11.15
C ILE A 58 0.06 17.35 -10.48
N SER A 59 -0.25 16.28 -11.21
CA SER A 59 -0.05 14.92 -10.72
C SER A 59 1.42 14.63 -10.40
N THR A 60 1.67 13.74 -9.45
CA THR A 60 3.04 13.30 -9.13
C THR A 60 3.76 12.74 -10.35
N ALA A 61 3.04 11.98 -11.20
CA ALA A 61 3.61 11.41 -12.42
C ALA A 61 4.04 12.49 -13.43
N THR A 62 3.20 13.53 -13.62
CA THR A 62 3.54 14.66 -14.49
C THR A 62 4.74 15.42 -13.96
N ARG A 63 4.74 15.76 -12.66
CA ARG A 63 5.83 16.53 -12.04
C ARG A 63 7.15 15.76 -12.04
N ALA A 64 7.13 14.47 -11.72
CA ALA A 64 8.32 13.63 -11.75
C ALA A 64 8.88 13.51 -13.18
N LEU A 65 8.01 13.38 -14.17
CA LEU A 65 8.41 13.34 -15.58
C LEU A 65 9.01 14.68 -16.03
N ASP A 66 8.44 15.82 -15.60
CA ASP A 66 8.99 17.14 -15.90
C ASP A 66 10.39 17.34 -15.30
N PHE A 67 10.62 16.90 -14.05
CA PHE A 67 11.94 16.95 -13.42
C PHE A 67 12.95 16.01 -14.09
N TYR A 68 12.52 14.80 -14.47
CA TYR A 68 13.33 13.88 -15.23
C TYR A 68 13.72 14.46 -16.59
N ASP A 69 12.74 15.03 -17.31
CA ASP A 69 12.97 15.68 -18.60
C ASP A 69 13.93 16.87 -18.43
N ALA A 70 13.74 17.71 -17.41
CA ALA A 70 14.62 18.84 -17.11
C ALA A 70 16.07 18.44 -16.82
N ALA A 71 16.29 17.40 -16.01
CA ALA A 71 17.63 16.90 -15.70
C ALA A 71 18.36 16.36 -16.95
N HIS A 72 17.61 15.87 -17.93
CA HIS A 72 18.13 15.39 -19.21
C HIS A 72 18.23 16.48 -20.28
N GLY A 73 17.95 17.75 -19.92
CA GLY A 73 17.94 18.87 -20.87
C GLY A 73 16.81 18.79 -21.90
N ARG A 74 15.77 17.99 -21.63
CA ARG A 74 14.57 17.86 -22.45
C ARG A 74 13.51 18.79 -21.87
N ALA A 75 13.20 19.89 -22.55
CA ALA A 75 12.08 20.75 -22.19
C ALA A 75 11.54 21.47 -23.42
N ILE A 76 10.27 21.87 -23.35
CA ILE A 76 9.59 22.55 -24.46
C ILE A 76 10.22 23.94 -24.69
N THR A 77 10.58 24.66 -23.62
CA THR A 77 11.21 25.99 -23.67
C THR A 77 12.37 26.10 -22.69
N LYS A 78 13.30 27.03 -22.95
CA LYS A 78 14.46 27.29 -22.08
C LYS A 78 14.03 27.90 -20.74
N GLU A 79 13.02 28.76 -20.76
CA GLU A 79 12.48 29.40 -19.56
C GLU A 79 11.83 28.37 -18.64
N TYR A 80 11.06 27.43 -19.20
CA TYR A 80 10.44 26.35 -18.42
C TYR A 80 11.48 25.40 -17.84
N LEU A 81 12.51 25.05 -18.62
CA LEU A 81 13.65 24.25 -18.14
C LEU A 81 14.32 24.90 -16.93
N GLN A 82 14.60 26.21 -17.01
CA GLN A 82 15.26 26.93 -15.93
C GLN A 82 14.40 26.97 -14.66
N ASP A 83 13.09 27.22 -14.80
CA ASP A 83 12.15 27.19 -13.67
C ASP A 83 12.10 25.81 -12.97
N LEU A 84 12.10 24.72 -13.73
CA LEU A 84 12.15 23.36 -13.17
C LEU A 84 13.48 23.09 -12.44
N LEU A 85 14.61 23.48 -13.04
CA LEU A 85 15.92 23.32 -12.42
C LEU A 85 16.04 24.16 -11.13
N ASP A 86 15.53 25.38 -11.13
CA ASP A 86 15.54 26.25 -9.95
C ASP A 86 14.65 25.69 -8.84
N LYS A 87 13.48 25.12 -9.19
CA LYS A 87 12.63 24.38 -8.26
C LYS A 87 13.35 23.18 -7.65
N MET A 88 13.98 22.32 -8.47
CA MET A 88 14.75 21.17 -7.97
C MET A 88 15.87 21.61 -7.02
N ARG A 89 16.61 22.68 -7.37
CA ARG A 89 17.65 23.24 -6.51
C ARG A 89 17.10 23.78 -5.18
N SER A 90 15.96 24.47 -5.22
CA SER A 90 15.35 25.07 -4.03
C SER A 90 14.96 24.06 -2.94
N VAL A 91 14.61 22.84 -3.35
CA VAL A 91 14.22 21.77 -2.42
C VAL A 91 15.36 20.79 -2.13
N ASN A 92 16.55 21.00 -2.72
CA ASN A 92 17.66 20.05 -2.69
C ASN A 92 17.22 18.65 -3.16
N PHE A 93 16.60 18.61 -4.34
CA PHE A 93 16.10 17.40 -4.99
C PHE A 93 17.28 16.48 -5.33
N ASP A 94 17.28 15.27 -4.79
CA ASP A 94 18.41 14.35 -4.89
C ASP A 94 17.93 12.90 -5.12
N ILE A 95 18.02 12.47 -6.39
CA ILE A 95 17.61 11.12 -6.78
C ILE A 95 18.60 10.04 -6.34
N ASP A 96 19.85 10.43 -6.07
CA ASP A 96 20.96 9.52 -5.74
C ASP A 96 21.11 9.35 -4.22
N SER A 97 20.24 9.98 -3.43
CA SER A 97 20.28 9.86 -1.97
C SER A 97 20.08 8.39 -1.55
N ASP A 98 20.86 7.95 -0.55
CA ASP A 98 20.78 6.57 -0.03
C ASP A 98 19.35 6.20 0.41
N LEU A 99 18.59 7.18 0.91
CA LEU A 99 17.19 7.00 1.30
C LEU A 99 16.29 6.70 0.10
N THR A 100 16.47 7.43 -1.00
CA THR A 100 15.68 7.30 -2.23
C THR A 100 15.99 5.99 -2.92
N VAL A 101 17.27 5.68 -3.11
CA VAL A 101 17.72 4.43 -3.73
C VAL A 101 17.19 3.23 -2.95
N LYS A 102 17.27 3.27 -1.61
CA LYS A 102 16.75 2.20 -0.76
C LYS A 102 15.22 2.09 -0.87
N LEU A 103 14.49 3.20 -0.79
CA LEU A 103 13.03 3.20 -0.91
C LEU A 103 12.55 2.61 -2.23
N VAL A 104 13.21 2.97 -3.35
CA VAL A 104 12.89 2.42 -4.67
C VAL A 104 13.16 0.92 -4.72
N SER A 105 14.29 0.46 -4.17
CA SER A 105 14.61 -0.97 -4.08
C SER A 105 13.56 -1.72 -3.26
N ASP A 106 13.29 -1.26 -2.04
CA ASP A 106 12.34 -1.91 -1.12
C ASP A 106 10.92 -1.96 -1.72
N ALA A 107 10.50 -0.91 -2.44
CA ALA A 107 9.20 -0.87 -3.11
C ALA A 107 9.12 -1.83 -4.31
N LEU A 108 10.20 -1.95 -5.10
CA LEU A 108 10.29 -2.88 -6.22
C LEU A 108 10.30 -4.35 -5.74
N ASP A 109 11.05 -4.63 -4.69
CA ASP A 109 11.08 -5.96 -4.08
C ASP A 109 9.69 -6.32 -3.53
N TRP A 110 9.05 -5.39 -2.80
CA TRP A 110 7.71 -5.59 -2.26
C TRP A 110 6.67 -5.92 -3.33
N VAL A 111 6.65 -5.20 -4.46
CA VAL A 111 5.66 -5.45 -5.53
C VAL A 111 5.93 -6.79 -6.24
N SER A 112 7.20 -7.21 -6.32
CA SER A 112 7.56 -8.50 -6.92
C SER A 112 7.03 -9.68 -6.10
N GLU A 113 6.95 -9.53 -4.78
CA GLU A 113 6.46 -10.53 -3.83
C GLU A 113 4.92 -10.54 -3.69
N GLN A 114 4.20 -9.55 -4.22
CA GLN A 114 2.74 -9.52 -4.10
C GLN A 114 2.07 -10.62 -4.93
N GLU A 115 1.05 -11.24 -4.34
CA GLU A 115 0.14 -12.14 -5.04
C GLU A 115 -0.70 -11.35 -6.06
N GLU A 116 -0.85 -11.91 -7.26
CA GLU A 116 -1.59 -11.30 -8.38
C GLU A 116 -3.11 -11.52 -8.23
N ASN A 117 -3.65 -11.07 -7.11
CA ASN A 117 -5.07 -11.20 -6.75
C ASN A 117 -5.96 -10.12 -7.40
N SER A 118 -5.37 -9.19 -8.16
CA SER A 118 -6.06 -8.09 -8.80
C SER A 118 -5.35 -7.70 -10.10
N ASN A 119 -6.13 -7.33 -11.12
CA ASN A 119 -5.61 -6.78 -12.38
C ASN A 119 -4.70 -5.57 -12.14
N TYR A 120 -4.97 -4.76 -11.10
CA TYR A 120 -4.11 -3.63 -10.74
C TYR A 120 -2.71 -4.10 -10.31
N ILE A 121 -2.62 -5.08 -9.40
CA ILE A 121 -1.34 -5.61 -8.91
C ILE A 121 -0.58 -6.33 -10.02
N HIS A 122 -1.29 -7.11 -10.84
CA HIS A 122 -0.71 -7.74 -12.02
C HIS A 122 -0.09 -6.71 -12.98
N ASN A 123 -0.81 -5.64 -13.30
CA ASN A 123 -0.32 -4.57 -14.17
C ASN A 123 0.84 -3.81 -13.53
N LEU A 124 0.77 -3.49 -12.24
CA LEU A 124 1.83 -2.79 -11.52
C LEU A 124 3.12 -3.61 -11.49
N LYS A 125 3.01 -4.90 -11.16
CA LYS A 125 4.14 -5.83 -11.12
C LYS A 125 4.77 -6.02 -12.50
N THR A 126 3.95 -6.16 -13.54
CA THR A 126 4.42 -6.27 -14.92
C THR A 126 5.09 -4.98 -15.38
N ALA A 127 4.56 -3.82 -15.02
CA ALA A 127 5.15 -2.52 -15.37
C ALA A 127 6.51 -2.32 -14.66
N CYS A 128 6.58 -2.60 -13.36
CA CYS A 128 7.80 -2.44 -12.56
C CYS A 128 8.91 -3.45 -12.88
N SER A 129 8.59 -4.59 -13.52
CA SER A 129 9.60 -5.58 -13.93
C SER A 129 10.31 -5.23 -15.24
N LEU A 130 9.79 -4.27 -16.02
CA LEU A 130 10.40 -3.80 -17.25
C LEU A 130 11.54 -2.83 -16.95
N GLU A 131 12.61 -2.89 -17.74
CA GLU A 131 13.76 -1.97 -17.63
C GLU A 131 13.40 -0.52 -18.00
N TYR A 132 12.41 -0.35 -18.89
CA TYR A 132 11.96 0.95 -19.36
C TYR A 132 10.46 1.15 -19.13
N VAL A 133 10.10 2.35 -18.68
CA VAL A 133 8.73 2.82 -18.54
C VAL A 133 8.10 2.93 -19.92
N LYS A 134 7.05 2.14 -20.14
CA LYS A 134 6.23 2.19 -21.36
C LYS A 134 4.91 2.90 -21.06
N GLY A 135 4.81 4.17 -21.41
CA GLY A 135 3.55 4.93 -21.32
C GLY A 135 3.17 5.26 -19.87
N ASN A 136 2.04 4.74 -19.38
CA ASN A 136 1.30 5.16 -18.17
C ASN A 136 2.17 5.41 -16.90
N PHE A 137 2.80 6.58 -16.82
CA PHE A 137 3.65 7.04 -15.73
C PHE A 137 2.92 7.10 -14.37
N GLY A 138 1.59 7.27 -14.40
CA GLY A 138 0.73 7.25 -13.22
C GLY A 138 0.70 5.89 -12.51
N LEU A 139 0.76 4.80 -13.27
CA LEU A 139 0.82 3.44 -12.70
C LEU A 139 2.10 3.24 -11.89
N TYR A 140 3.25 3.61 -12.45
CA TYR A 140 4.54 3.53 -11.75
C TYR A 140 4.53 4.43 -10.50
N ALA A 141 3.98 5.65 -10.62
CA ALA A 141 3.88 6.55 -9.46
C ALA A 141 3.00 6.01 -8.33
N SER A 142 1.98 5.20 -8.66
CA SER A 142 1.12 4.55 -7.67
C SER A 142 1.78 3.41 -6.89
N LEU A 143 3.01 3.02 -7.23
CA LEU A 143 3.79 2.02 -6.48
C LEU A 143 3.98 2.44 -5.02
N PHE A 144 4.47 3.66 -4.76
CA PHE A 144 4.77 4.15 -3.42
C PHE A 144 3.55 4.19 -2.48
N PRO A 145 2.41 4.81 -2.85
CA PRO A 145 1.24 4.76 -1.98
C PRO A 145 0.67 3.34 -1.83
N ALA A 146 0.92 2.42 -2.77
CA ALA A 146 0.56 1.01 -2.60
C ALA A 146 1.50 0.30 -1.60
N TYR A 147 2.79 0.58 -1.69
CA TYR A 147 3.83 0.11 -0.76
C TYR A 147 3.56 0.59 0.67
N ASP A 148 3.30 1.89 0.87
CA ASP A 148 3.00 2.46 2.19
C ASP A 148 1.77 1.80 2.83
N ARG A 149 0.69 1.63 2.05
CA ARG A 149 -0.50 0.90 2.52
C ARG A 149 -0.19 -0.57 2.84
N GLY A 150 0.70 -1.19 2.08
CA GLY A 150 1.19 -2.55 2.32
C GLY A 150 1.94 -2.66 3.64
N LEU A 151 2.86 -1.73 3.89
CA LEU A 151 3.60 -1.62 5.14
C LEU A 151 2.68 -1.36 6.32
N GLU A 152 1.76 -0.39 6.23
CA GLU A 152 0.77 -0.13 7.27
C GLU A 152 -0.06 -1.37 7.59
N ARG A 153 -0.49 -2.11 6.56
CA ARG A 153 -1.27 -3.34 6.75
C ARG A 153 -0.46 -4.41 7.48
N THR A 154 0.82 -4.57 7.13
CA THR A 154 1.72 -5.53 7.77
C THR A 154 2.06 -5.11 9.20
N ALA A 155 2.32 -3.82 9.44
CA ALA A 155 2.57 -3.27 10.77
C ALA A 155 1.35 -3.39 11.68
N LYS A 156 0.15 -3.07 11.19
CA LYS A 156 -1.12 -3.28 11.91
C LYS A 156 -1.33 -4.77 12.24
N ARG A 157 -1.09 -5.66 11.28
CA ARG A 157 -1.16 -7.12 11.51
C ARG A 157 -0.17 -7.59 12.55
N LYS A 158 1.08 -7.10 12.49
CA LYS A 158 2.12 -7.45 13.47
C LYS A 158 1.78 -6.92 14.86
N ALA A 159 1.35 -5.67 14.98
CA ALA A 159 0.93 -5.10 16.25
C ALA A 159 -0.22 -5.88 16.89
N VAL A 160 -1.21 -6.29 16.09
CA VAL A 160 -2.29 -7.17 16.56
C VAL A 160 -1.75 -8.53 17.00
N LEU A 161 -0.85 -9.15 16.24
CA LEU A 161 -0.23 -10.42 16.63
C LEU A 161 0.62 -10.31 17.90
N ASP A 162 1.36 -9.21 18.08
CA ASP A 162 2.19 -8.98 19.26
C ASP A 162 1.31 -8.82 20.51
N ILE A 163 0.20 -8.08 20.42
CA ILE A 163 -0.82 -8.01 21.48
C ILE A 163 -1.36 -9.41 21.78
N GLU A 164 -1.75 -10.16 20.74
CA GLU A 164 -2.29 -11.50 20.89
C GLU A 164 -1.27 -12.47 21.53
N GLN A 165 0.01 -12.38 21.21
CA GLN A 165 1.05 -13.22 21.82
C GLN A 165 1.30 -12.89 23.29
N SER A 166 1.07 -11.63 23.71
CA SER A 166 1.18 -11.22 25.11
C SER A 166 -0.06 -11.55 25.95
N SER A 167 -1.10 -12.14 25.34
CA SER A 167 -2.35 -12.48 26.00
C SER A 167 -2.17 -13.53 27.10
N GLU A 168 -2.84 -13.31 28.22
CA GLU A 168 -2.90 -14.23 29.35
C GLU A 168 -4.34 -14.69 29.64
N TYR A 169 -4.49 -15.74 30.43
CA TYR A 169 -5.81 -16.18 30.90
C TYR A 169 -6.37 -15.21 31.94
N VAL A 170 -7.66 -14.87 31.82
CA VAL A 170 -8.30 -13.89 32.69
C VAL A 170 -9.49 -14.50 33.43
N GLY A 171 -9.40 -14.47 34.76
CA GLY A 171 -10.38 -15.07 35.66
C GLY A 171 -10.21 -16.58 35.82
N GLU A 172 -10.97 -17.17 36.74
CA GLU A 172 -11.07 -18.63 36.89
C GLU A 172 -12.29 -19.17 36.13
N ILE A 173 -12.28 -20.47 35.85
CA ILE A 173 -13.43 -21.12 35.19
C ILE A 173 -14.68 -20.94 36.06
N SER A 174 -15.77 -20.45 35.45
CA SER A 174 -17.04 -20.04 36.06
C SER A 174 -17.09 -18.63 36.64
N ASP A 175 -15.99 -17.86 36.61
CA ASP A 175 -16.00 -16.47 37.03
C ASP A 175 -16.79 -15.59 36.07
N ARG A 176 -17.47 -14.59 36.62
CA ARG A 176 -18.18 -13.58 35.83
C ARG A 176 -17.31 -12.34 35.69
N ILE A 177 -16.90 -12.03 34.46
CA ILE A 177 -16.00 -10.92 34.14
C ILE A 177 -16.64 -9.92 33.18
N THR A 178 -16.19 -8.67 33.25
CA THR A 178 -16.58 -7.60 32.33
C THR A 178 -15.35 -7.16 31.55
N VAL A 179 -15.40 -7.33 30.23
CA VAL A 179 -14.32 -6.99 29.29
C VAL A 179 -14.69 -5.71 28.56
N LYS A 180 -13.81 -4.71 28.60
CA LYS A 180 -13.90 -3.54 27.73
C LYS A 180 -13.31 -3.91 26.38
N VAL A 181 -14.07 -3.81 25.31
CA VAL A 181 -13.67 -4.24 23.97
C VAL A 181 -12.82 -3.15 23.32
N GLN A 182 -11.62 -3.52 22.85
CA GLN A 182 -10.83 -2.69 21.96
C GLN A 182 -11.10 -3.02 20.50
N SER A 183 -11.27 -4.31 20.17
CA SER A 183 -11.59 -4.78 18.82
C SER A 183 -12.39 -6.07 18.91
N VAL A 184 -13.39 -6.22 18.04
CA VAL A 184 -14.16 -7.46 17.88
C VAL A 184 -14.13 -7.89 16.42
N LYS A 185 -13.95 -9.18 16.17
CA LYS A 185 -13.95 -9.73 14.81
C LYS A 185 -14.63 -11.09 14.78
N CYS A 186 -15.56 -11.28 13.85
CA CYS A 186 -16.09 -12.61 13.55
C CYS A 186 -15.01 -13.43 12.85
N VAL A 187 -14.58 -14.53 13.47
CA VAL A 187 -13.54 -15.44 12.93
C VAL A 187 -14.13 -16.42 11.95
N THR A 188 -15.31 -16.96 12.27
CA THR A 188 -16.03 -17.92 11.44
C THR A 188 -17.49 -17.98 11.87
N SER A 189 -18.34 -18.38 10.94
CA SER A 189 -19.76 -18.67 11.19
C SER A 189 -20.19 -19.88 10.38
N TRP A 190 -21.09 -20.69 10.93
CA TRP A 190 -21.67 -21.83 10.23
C TRP A 190 -23.14 -22.00 10.59
N GLU A 191 -23.89 -22.61 9.68
CA GLU A 191 -25.30 -22.92 9.88
C GLU A 191 -25.44 -24.24 10.65
N THR A 192 -26.40 -24.28 11.56
CA THR A 192 -26.79 -25.47 12.33
C THR A 192 -28.29 -25.63 12.29
N ASP A 193 -28.81 -26.79 12.69
CA ASP A 193 -30.26 -27.06 12.79
C ASP A 193 -31.01 -26.06 13.70
N PHE A 194 -30.29 -25.28 14.51
CA PHE A 194 -30.81 -24.27 15.43
C PHE A 194 -30.51 -22.82 14.99
N GLY A 195 -29.99 -22.62 13.77
CA GLY A 195 -29.61 -21.32 13.21
C GLY A 195 -28.09 -21.12 13.05
N VAL A 196 -27.67 -19.91 12.69
CA VAL A 196 -26.27 -19.57 12.43
C VAL A 196 -25.51 -19.36 13.74
N THR A 197 -24.41 -20.09 13.93
CA THR A 197 -23.48 -19.90 15.04
C THR A 197 -22.27 -19.09 14.57
N HIS A 198 -21.89 -18.07 15.34
CA HIS A 198 -20.74 -17.20 15.11
C HIS A 198 -19.69 -17.40 16.19
N ILE A 199 -18.41 -17.39 15.82
CA ILE A 199 -17.28 -17.28 16.75
C ILE A 199 -16.68 -15.90 16.62
N TYR A 200 -16.74 -15.13 17.70
CA TYR A 200 -16.07 -13.85 17.79
C TYR A 200 -14.75 -13.97 18.54
N LYS A 201 -13.72 -13.31 18.00
CA LYS A 201 -12.47 -13.00 18.69
C LYS A 201 -12.53 -11.55 19.14
N ILE A 202 -12.31 -11.34 20.43
CA ILE A 202 -12.39 -10.05 21.09
C ILE A 202 -11.01 -9.76 21.68
N ILE A 203 -10.47 -8.60 21.36
CA ILE A 203 -9.27 -8.05 22.01
C ILE A 203 -9.77 -7.04 23.03
N GLY A 204 -9.48 -7.28 24.30
CA GLY A 204 -9.84 -6.36 25.37
C GLY A 204 -8.88 -5.18 25.45
N ALA A 205 -9.32 -4.10 26.10
CA ALA A 205 -8.46 -2.95 26.42
C ALA A 205 -7.30 -3.32 27.38
N ASP A 206 -7.39 -4.48 28.02
CA ASP A 206 -6.34 -5.11 28.83
C ASP A 206 -5.28 -5.83 28.00
N GLY A 207 -5.45 -5.91 26.67
CA GLY A 207 -4.54 -6.61 25.76
C GLY A 207 -4.76 -8.13 25.71
N ASN A 208 -5.76 -8.67 26.40
CA ASN A 208 -6.04 -10.10 26.42
C ASN A 208 -7.04 -10.51 25.34
N VAL A 209 -6.94 -11.75 24.90
CA VAL A 209 -7.78 -12.34 23.85
C VAL A 209 -8.90 -13.16 24.47
N TYR A 210 -10.13 -12.83 24.09
CA TYR A 210 -11.34 -13.53 24.49
C TYR A 210 -12.03 -14.14 23.28
N THR A 211 -12.64 -15.30 23.46
CA THR A 211 -13.47 -15.92 22.42
C THR A 211 -14.90 -16.07 22.89
N TRP A 212 -15.86 -15.74 22.03
CA TRP A 212 -17.27 -15.90 22.35
C TRP A 212 -18.03 -16.55 21.20
N LYS A 213 -18.62 -17.72 21.48
CA LYS A 213 -19.49 -18.45 20.57
C LYS A 213 -20.95 -18.07 20.83
N THR A 214 -21.65 -17.57 19.83
CA THR A 214 -23.04 -17.10 19.98
C THR A 214 -23.83 -17.22 18.68
N GLY A 215 -25.14 -17.44 18.81
CA GLY A 215 -26.07 -17.32 17.68
C GLY A 215 -26.48 -15.87 17.39
N LYS A 216 -26.13 -14.93 18.27
CA LYS A 216 -26.43 -13.50 18.07
C LYS A 216 -25.39 -12.85 17.17
N TYR A 217 -25.86 -12.04 16.24
CA TYR A 217 -25.01 -11.12 15.51
C TYR A 217 -24.52 -10.00 16.45
N ILE A 218 -23.24 -9.68 16.38
CA ILE A 218 -22.62 -8.55 17.07
C ILE A 218 -22.22 -7.56 15.99
N ASP A 219 -22.68 -6.33 16.13
CA ASP A 219 -22.24 -5.23 15.29
C ASP A 219 -20.83 -4.79 15.73
N ASP A 220 -19.87 -4.86 14.81
CA ASP A 220 -18.47 -4.50 15.03
C ASP A 220 -18.19 -3.00 14.84
N THR A 221 -19.22 -2.20 14.58
CA THR A 221 -19.11 -0.74 14.37
C THR A 221 -19.35 0.11 15.62
N VAL A 222 -19.65 -0.51 16.77
CA VAL A 222 -19.95 0.21 18.01
C VAL A 222 -18.65 0.54 18.76
N ASP A 223 -18.28 1.82 18.76
CA ASP A 223 -17.20 2.34 19.60
C ASP A 223 -17.59 2.21 21.10
N GLU A 224 -16.64 1.80 21.94
CA GLU A 224 -16.77 1.65 23.41
C GLU A 224 -17.69 0.51 23.93
N MET A 225 -17.77 -0.60 23.21
CA MET A 225 -18.51 -1.79 23.65
C MET A 225 -17.89 -2.46 24.91
N SER A 226 -18.74 -2.91 25.83
CA SER A 226 -18.37 -3.78 26.94
C SER A 226 -19.12 -5.11 26.91
N ILE A 227 -18.41 -6.20 27.19
CA ILE A 227 -18.96 -7.56 27.17
C ILE A 227 -18.84 -8.14 28.57
N THR A 228 -19.97 -8.44 29.20
CA THR A 228 -20.00 -9.13 30.49
C THR A 228 -20.41 -10.59 30.27
N GLY A 229 -19.53 -11.53 30.60
CA GLY A 229 -19.75 -12.96 30.39
C GLY A 229 -19.22 -13.80 31.54
N THR A 230 -19.44 -15.11 31.46
CA THR A 230 -18.85 -16.09 32.38
C THR A 230 -17.71 -16.82 31.67
N VAL A 231 -16.56 -16.95 32.33
CA VAL A 231 -15.42 -17.74 31.84
C VAL A 231 -15.85 -19.20 31.78
N LYS A 232 -15.84 -19.76 30.59
CA LYS A 232 -16.21 -21.14 30.33
C LYS A 232 -14.99 -22.06 30.32
N ALA A 233 -13.90 -21.61 29.71
CA ALA A 233 -12.68 -22.38 29.58
C ALA A 233 -11.48 -21.49 29.26
N HIS A 234 -10.28 -22.00 29.56
CA HIS A 234 -9.02 -21.47 29.07
C HIS A 234 -8.55 -22.35 27.91
N THR A 235 -8.28 -21.72 26.77
CA THR A 235 -7.89 -22.42 25.54
C THR A 235 -6.67 -21.77 24.94
N GLU A 236 -5.82 -22.56 24.29
CA GLU A 236 -4.67 -22.05 23.57
C GLU A 236 -4.81 -22.35 22.08
N PHE A 237 -4.62 -21.34 21.23
CA PHE A 237 -4.68 -21.52 19.77
C PHE A 237 -3.45 -20.89 19.12
N ARG A 238 -2.62 -21.72 18.48
CA ARG A 238 -1.36 -21.32 17.84
C ARG A 238 -0.42 -20.55 18.80
N GLY A 239 -0.33 -20.97 20.05
CA GLY A 239 0.51 -20.33 21.07
C GLY A 239 -0.12 -19.10 21.74
N ILE A 240 -1.33 -18.69 21.34
CA ILE A 240 -2.05 -17.56 21.93
C ILE A 240 -3.01 -18.08 23.00
N LYS A 241 -2.85 -17.63 24.25
CA LYS A 241 -3.78 -17.92 25.35
C LYS A 241 -5.08 -17.14 25.15
N GLN A 242 -6.20 -17.83 25.23
CA GLN A 242 -7.53 -17.30 24.99
C GLN A 242 -8.49 -17.70 26.10
N THR A 243 -9.31 -16.75 26.54
CA THR A 243 -10.37 -16.98 27.53
C THR A 243 -11.71 -17.16 26.82
N GLU A 244 -12.30 -18.35 26.84
CA GLU A 244 -13.61 -18.62 26.24
C GLU A 244 -14.71 -18.11 27.19
N LEU A 245 -15.56 -17.21 26.68
CA LEU A 245 -16.70 -16.66 27.41
C LEU A 245 -18.01 -17.28 26.95
N THR A 246 -18.94 -17.41 27.89
CA THR A 246 -20.31 -17.86 27.64
C THR A 246 -21.33 -16.95 28.33
N ARG A 247 -22.58 -17.04 27.88
CA ARG A 247 -23.72 -16.27 28.40
C ARG A 247 -23.46 -14.76 28.43
N CYS A 248 -22.73 -14.26 27.43
CA CYS A 248 -22.31 -12.87 27.42
C CYS A 248 -23.49 -11.91 27.16
N ARG A 249 -23.39 -10.74 27.76
CA ARG A 249 -24.26 -9.59 27.52
C ARG A 249 -23.40 -8.44 26.98
N VAL A 250 -23.84 -7.88 25.88
CA VAL A 250 -23.29 -6.67 25.28
C VAL A 250 -23.93 -5.48 25.97
N ALA A 251 -23.10 -4.56 26.47
CA ALA A 251 -23.51 -3.22 26.86
C ALA A 251 -22.72 -2.23 26.00
N ALA A 252 -23.46 -1.42 25.24
CA ALA A 252 -22.98 -0.26 24.50
C ALA A 252 -23.32 1.00 25.30
#